data_AF-A0A496MS82-F1
#
_entry.id   AF-A0A496MS82-F1
#
_cell.length_a   1.000
_cell.length_b   1.000
_cell.length_c   1.000
_cell.angle_alpha   90.00
_cell.angle_beta   90.00
_cell.angle_gamma   90.00
#
_symmetry.space_group_name_H-M   'P 1'
#
loop_
_entity.id
_entity.type
_entity.pdbx_description
1 polymer ?
#
loop_
_entity_poly.entity_id
_entity_poly.type
_entity_poly.pdbx_seq_one_letter_code
_entity_poly.pdbx_strand_id
1 'polypeptide(L)' 'MTTTNTPTYESRLALRSLRRHAAGKKTGRAGVRAMEALGYVTEDGTITPAGNQALHGEK' A
#
# COMPACT_ATOMS: atom_id res chain seq x y z
N MET A 1 -14.16 -21.76 -7.53
CA MET A 1 -14.62 -20.36 -7.66
C MET A 1 -13.38 -19.48 -7.70
N THR A 2 -12.94 -19.07 -8.89
CA THR A 2 -11.84 -18.11 -9.05
C THR A 2 -12.41 -16.72 -8.81
N THR A 3 -12.31 -16.22 -7.58
CA THR A 3 -12.57 -14.82 -7.29
C THR A 3 -11.56 -13.99 -8.09
N THR A 4 -12.03 -13.35 -9.16
CA THR A 4 -11.32 -12.25 -9.82
C THR A 4 -11.11 -11.17 -8.78
N ASN A 5 -9.97 -11.25 -8.10
CA ASN A 5 -9.52 -10.31 -7.08
C ASN A 5 -9.11 -9.03 -7.80
N THR A 6 -10.10 -8.33 -8.36
CA THR A 6 -9.88 -7.03 -9.01
C THR A 6 -9.40 -6.11 -7.89
N PRO A 7 -8.14 -5.67 -7.90
CA PRO A 7 -7.66 -4.81 -6.83
C PRO A 7 -8.52 -3.55 -6.85
N THR A 8 -9.17 -3.27 -5.71
CA THR A 8 -10.04 -2.12 -5.58
C THR A 8 -9.25 -0.85 -5.91
N TYR A 9 -9.96 0.23 -6.24
CA TYR A 9 -9.28 1.52 -6.45
C TYR A 9 -8.37 1.88 -5.27
N GLU A 10 -8.81 1.58 -4.05
CA GLU A 10 -8.06 1.81 -2.82
C GLU A 10 -6.82 0.91 -2.70
N SER A 11 -6.91 -0.38 -3.05
CA SER A 11 -5.74 -1.27 -3.09
C SER A 11 -4.67 -0.79 -4.08
N ARG A 12 -5.09 -0.33 -5.26
CA ARG A 12 -4.16 0.25 -6.25
C ARG A 12 -3.55 1.57 -5.77
N LEU A 13 -4.37 2.42 -5.15
CA LEU A 13 -3.91 3.69 -4.60
C LEU A 13 -2.91 3.48 -3.45
N ALA A 14 -3.20 2.54 -2.54
CA ALA A 14 -2.33 2.18 -1.43
C ALA A 14 -1.00 1.61 -1.92
N LEU A 15 -1.01 0.67 -2.86
CA LEU A 15 0.23 0.09 -3.40
C LEU A 15 1.09 1.13 -4.12
N ARG A 16 0.46 1.98 -4.96
CA ARG A 16 1.16 3.09 -5.63
C ARG A 16 1.75 4.09 -4.63
N SER A 17 1.01 4.37 -3.57
CA SER A 17 1.42 5.26 -2.48
C SER A 17 2.57 4.66 -1.68
N LEU A 18 2.52 3.36 -1.41
CA LEU A 18 3.54 2.61 -0.70
C LEU A 18 4.87 2.58 -1.46
N ARG A 19 4.81 2.38 -2.78
CA ARG A 19 5.99 2.49 -3.65
C ARG A 19 6.65 3.86 -3.60
N ARG A 20 5.85 4.93 -3.55
CA ARG A 20 6.37 6.30 -3.41
C ARG A 20 6.98 6.52 -2.02
N HIS A 21 6.29 6.06 -0.98
CA HIS A 21 6.74 6.16 0.41
C HIS A 21 8.06 5.43 0.63
N ALA A 22 8.18 4.19 0.16
CA ALA A 22 9.42 3.41 0.20
C ALA A 22 10.57 4.05 -0.59
N ALA A 23 10.27 4.80 -1.66
CA ALA A 23 11.23 5.59 -2.41
C ALA A 23 11.56 6.97 -1.76
N GLY A 24 11.09 7.24 -0.54
CA GLY A 24 11.30 8.50 0.17
C GLY A 24 10.55 9.69 -0.43
N LYS A 25 9.55 9.46 -1.29
CA LYS A 25 8.76 10.52 -1.92
C LYS A 25 7.55 10.86 -1.06
N LYS A 26 7.15 12.13 -1.08
CA LYS A 26 5.92 12.57 -0.40
C LYS A 26 4.69 11.84 -0.95
N THR A 27 3.90 11.33 -0.03
CA THR A 27 2.63 10.65 -0.29
C THR A 27 1.48 11.54 0.16
N GLY A 28 0.44 11.66 -0.66
CA GLY A 28 -0.73 12.47 -0.30
C GLY A 28 -1.56 11.83 0.82
N ARG A 29 -2.37 12.62 1.52
CA ARG A 29 -3.18 12.17 2.67
C ARG A 29 -4.12 10.99 2.35
N ALA A 30 -4.71 10.98 1.15
CA ALA A 30 -5.53 9.87 0.68
C ALA A 30 -4.71 8.59 0.47
N GLY A 31 -3.47 8.73 0.00
CA GLY A 31 -2.54 7.60 -0.15
C GLY A 31 -2.08 7.03 1.19
N VAL A 32 -1.78 7.90 2.16
CA VAL A 32 -1.47 7.48 3.54
C VAL A 32 -2.62 6.71 4.16
N ARG A 33 -3.84 7.25 4.10
CA ARG A 33 -5.02 6.54 4.60
C ARG A 33 -5.27 5.20 3.93
N ALA A 34 -5.05 5.12 2.62
CA ALA A 34 -5.20 3.85 1.90
C ALA A 34 -4.14 2.82 2.33
N MET A 35 -2.90 3.26 2.61
CA MET A 35 -1.86 2.37 3.14
C MET A 35 -2.15 1.92 4.58
N GLU A 36 -2.62 2.82 5.44
CA GLU A 36 -3.05 2.50 6.82
C GLU A 36 -4.23 1.54 6.83
N ALA A 37 -5.26 1.79 6.00
CA ALA A 37 -6.45 0.95 5.90
C ALA A 37 -6.14 -0.49 5.47
N LEU A 38 -5.09 -0.69 4.66
CA LEU A 38 -4.62 -2.01 4.25
C LEU A 38 -3.50 -2.56 5.15
N GLY A 39 -3.10 -1.82 6.19
CA GLY A 39 -2.06 -2.21 7.12
C GLY A 39 -0.67 -2.28 6.50
N TYR A 40 -0.42 -1.59 5.38
CA TYR A 40 0.90 -1.52 4.75
C TYR A 40 1.87 -0.60 5.50
N VAL A 41 1.32 0.38 6.22
CA VAL A 41 2.07 1.27 7.11
C VAL A 41 1.37 1.34 8.47
N THR A 42 2.14 1.61 9.52
CA THR A 42 1.62 1.99 10.83
C THR A 42 1.13 3.44 10.82
N GLU A 43 0.43 3.87 11.87
CA GLU A 43 -0.01 5.27 12.05
C GLU A 43 1.17 6.27 12.03
N ASP A 44 2.36 5.83 12.45
CA ASP A 44 3.60 6.62 12.38
C ASP A 44 4.22 6.67 10.97
N GLY A 45 3.62 5.99 10.00
CA GLY A 45 4.13 5.87 8.63
C GLY A 45 5.26 4.85 8.47
N THR A 46 5.47 3.95 9.44
CA THR A 46 6.47 2.88 9.31
C THR A 46 5.94 1.76 8.43
N ILE A 47 6.71 1.30 7.44
CA ILE A 47 6.30 0.18 6.57
C ILE A 47 6.23 -1.11 7.39
N THR A 48 5.08 -1.79 7.35
CA THR A 48 4.85 -3.05 8.05
C THR A 48 5.39 -4.24 7.24
N PRO A 49 5.50 -5.44 7.83
CA PRO A 49 5.83 -6.65 7.07
C PRO A 49 4.88 -6.92 5.89
N ALA A 50 3.59 -6.62 6.05
CA ALA A 50 2.59 -6.74 4.98
C ALA A 50 2.85 -5.72 3.85
N GLY A 51 3.21 -4.49 4.20
CA GLY A 51 3.63 -3.49 3.21
C GLY A 51 4.89 -3.92 2.46
N ASN A 52 5.88 -4.49 3.16
CA ASN A 52 7.10 -4.99 2.52
C ASN A 52 6.80 -6.17 1.57
N GLN A 53 5.95 -7.11 1.98
CA GLN A 53 5.49 -8.18 1.10
C GLN A 53 4.74 -7.62 -0.12
N ALA A 54 3.87 -6.62 0.05
CA ALA A 54 3.16 -5.99 -1.06
C ALA A 54 4.11 -5.29 -2.05
N LEU A 55 5.24 -4.73 -1.58
CA LEU A 55 6.27 -4.15 -2.44
C LEU A 55 7.00 -5.20 -3.29
N HIS A 56 7.22 -6.40 -2.74
CA HIS A 56 8.00 -7.47 -3.38
C HIS A 56 7.14 -8.57 -4.03
N GLY A 57 5.84 -8.59 -3.79
CA GLY A 57 4.91 -9.66 -4.19
C GLY A 57 4.34 -9.54 -5.61
N GLU A 58 4.55 -8.44 -6.33
CA GLU A 58 4.35 -8.41 -7.79
C GLU A 58 5.61 -8.96 -8.47
N LYS A 59 5.75 -10.29 -8.52
CA LYS A 59 6.67 -11.00 -9.41
C LYS A 59 5.92 -12.04 -10.24
#